data_AF-A0A7L0MFS6-F1
#
_entry.id   AF-A0A7L0MFS6-F1
#
_cell.length_a   1.000
_cell.length_b   1.000
_cell.length_c   1.000
_cell.angle_alpha   90.00
_cell.angle_beta   90.00
_cell.angle_gamma   90.00
#
_symmetry.space_group_name_H-M   'P 1'
#
loop_
_entity.id
_entity.type
_entity.pdbx_description
1 polymer ?
#
loop_
_entity_poly.entity_id
_entity_poly.type
_entity_poly.pdbx_seq_one_letter_code
_entity_poly.pdbx_strand_id
1 'polypeptide(L)'
;MQSEPETVCNVAISFDRCKITSVTCSCGNKDIFYCAHVVALSLYRIRKPDQVKLHLPISETLFQMNRDQLQKFVQYLITVHHTEVLPTAQKLADEILSQNSEINQVHGAPDPTAGASIDDENCWHLDEEQVQEQVKLFLSQGGYHGSGKQLNLLFAKVREMLKMRDSNGARMLTLITEQFMADPRLSLWRQQGTAMTDKYRQLWDELGALWMCIVLNPHCKLEQKSSWLKQLKKWNSVDVCPWEDGNHGNELPNLTNALPQGANANQ
;
A
#
# COMPACT_ATOMS: atom_id res chain seq x y z
N MET A 1 -16.49 -39.02 -11.00
CA MET A 1 -16.08 -37.65 -10.67
C MET A 1 -14.89 -37.76 -9.74
N GLN A 2 -13.67 -37.63 -10.25
CA GLN A 2 -12.48 -37.53 -9.41
C GLN A 2 -12.44 -36.11 -8.87
N SER A 3 -12.59 -35.96 -7.56
CA SER A 3 -12.33 -34.71 -6.86
C SER A 3 -10.87 -34.33 -7.11
N GLU A 4 -10.63 -33.15 -7.69
CA GLU A 4 -9.29 -32.57 -7.76
C GLU A 4 -8.65 -32.60 -6.36
N PRO A 5 -7.33 -32.84 -6.26
CA PRO A 5 -6.66 -32.90 -4.97
C PRO A 5 -6.86 -31.56 -4.24
N GLU A 6 -7.35 -31.60 -3.00
CA GLU A 6 -7.45 -30.42 -2.15
C GLU A 6 -6.07 -29.74 -2.07
N THR A 7 -5.94 -28.59 -2.72
CA THR A 7 -4.70 -27.81 -2.70
C THR A 7 -4.50 -27.27 -1.30
N VAL A 8 -3.64 -27.93 -0.52
CA VAL A 8 -3.26 -27.47 0.82
C VAL A 8 -2.42 -26.20 0.67
N CYS A 9 -2.95 -25.09 1.14
CA CYS A 9 -2.23 -23.81 1.18
C CYS A 9 -1.70 -23.55 2.59
N ASN A 10 -0.40 -23.26 2.69
CA ASN A 10 0.20 -22.78 3.92
C ASN A 10 -0.12 -21.30 4.07
N VAL A 11 -0.69 -20.94 5.22
CA VAL A 11 -1.06 -19.57 5.56
C VAL A 11 -0.47 -19.22 6.92
N ALA A 12 0.25 -18.10 7.01
CA ALA A 12 0.66 -17.52 8.28
C ALA A 12 0.06 -16.12 8.41
N ILE A 13 -0.38 -15.78 9.61
CA ILE A 13 -0.96 -14.47 9.93
C ILE A 13 -0.34 -14.00 11.24
N SER A 14 0.26 -12.81 11.22
CA SER A 14 0.76 -12.14 12.42
C SER A 14 -0.25 -11.11 12.89
N PHE A 15 -0.40 -11.03 14.22
CA PHE A 15 -1.30 -10.10 14.87
C PHE A 15 -0.57 -9.26 15.90
N ASP A 16 -0.91 -7.98 15.96
CA ASP A 16 -0.53 -7.09 17.05
C ASP A 16 -1.77 -6.25 17.43
N ARG A 17 -1.98 -5.98 18.73
CA ARG A 17 -3.11 -5.20 19.28
C ARG A 17 -4.44 -5.37 18.51
N CYS A 18 -4.83 -6.63 18.28
CA CYS A 18 -6.04 -7.06 17.55
C CYS A 18 -6.13 -6.71 16.05
N LYS A 19 -5.02 -6.32 15.42
CA LYS A 19 -4.91 -6.06 13.98
C LYS A 19 -4.03 -7.11 13.33
N ILE A 20 -4.36 -7.49 12.11
CA ILE A 20 -3.48 -8.28 11.26
C ILE A 20 -2.38 -7.37 10.76
N THR A 21 -1.12 -7.67 11.07
CA THR A 21 0.04 -6.83 10.70
C THR A 21 0.83 -7.41 9.53
N SER A 22 0.82 -8.73 9.35
CA SER A 22 1.34 -9.39 8.15
C SER A 22 0.59 -10.67 7.83
N VAL A 23 0.57 -11.02 6.55
CA VAL A 23 0.01 -12.27 6.04
C VAL A 23 0.95 -12.87 5.01
N THR A 24 1.08 -14.19 5.02
CA THR A 24 1.72 -14.94 3.93
C THR A 24 0.84 -16.10 3.55
N CYS A 25 0.71 -16.37 2.25
CA CYS A 25 -0.06 -17.49 1.74
C CYS A 25 0.59 -18.11 0.52
N SER A 26 0.72 -19.44 0.51
CA SER A 26 1.32 -20.18 -0.60
C SER A 26 0.42 -20.35 -1.83
N CYS A 27 -0.77 -19.74 -1.87
CA CYS A 27 -1.72 -19.87 -2.98
C CYS A 27 -1.35 -19.07 -4.24
N GLY A 28 -0.33 -18.21 -4.16
CA GLY A 28 0.10 -17.38 -5.28
C GLY A 28 -0.88 -16.28 -5.68
N ASN A 29 -1.91 -16.00 -4.87
CA ASN A 29 -2.84 -14.90 -5.14
C ASN A 29 -2.10 -13.56 -5.13
N LYS A 30 -2.29 -12.77 -6.20
CA LYS A 30 -1.67 -11.44 -6.37
C LYS A 30 -2.67 -10.28 -6.28
N ASP A 31 -3.83 -10.52 -5.69
CA ASP A 31 -4.82 -9.49 -5.40
C ASP A 31 -4.41 -8.69 -4.15
N ILE A 32 -4.66 -7.38 -4.18
CA ILE A 32 -4.43 -6.41 -3.10
C ILE A 32 -5.09 -6.86 -1.78
N PHE A 33 -6.21 -7.57 -1.88
CA PHE A 33 -6.98 -8.01 -0.73
C PHE A 33 -6.65 -9.43 -0.30
N TYR A 34 -6.90 -9.72 0.97
CA TYR A 34 -6.73 -11.05 1.54
C TYR A 34 -7.42 -12.13 0.70
N CYS A 35 -6.65 -13.14 0.32
CA CYS A 35 -7.19 -14.29 -0.39
C CYS A 35 -8.17 -15.07 0.50
N ALA A 36 -8.98 -15.94 -0.13
CA ALA A 36 -9.95 -16.77 0.58
C ALA A 36 -9.31 -17.62 1.69
N HIS A 37 -8.05 -18.05 1.54
CA HIS A 37 -7.33 -18.84 2.55
C HIS A 37 -7.01 -18.02 3.81
N VAL A 38 -6.55 -16.78 3.64
CA VAL A 38 -6.28 -15.84 4.76
C VAL A 38 -7.58 -15.52 5.49
N VAL A 39 -8.66 -15.27 4.73
CA VAL A 39 -9.99 -15.03 5.30
C VAL A 39 -10.49 -16.27 6.04
N ALA A 40 -10.35 -17.46 5.46
CA ALA A 40 -10.75 -18.72 6.08
C ALA A 40 -10.01 -18.98 7.39
N LEU A 41 -8.68 -18.81 7.43
CA LEU A 41 -7.89 -18.96 8.66
C LEU A 41 -8.29 -17.92 9.72
N SER A 42 -8.53 -16.67 9.32
CA SER A 42 -8.98 -15.60 10.22
C SER A 42 -10.33 -15.95 10.84
N LEU A 43 -11.30 -16.41 10.03
CA LEU A 43 -12.62 -16.83 10.50
C LEU A 43 -12.55 -18.09 11.36
N TYR A 44 -11.68 -19.04 11.01
CA TYR A 44 -11.45 -20.26 11.77
C TYR A 44 -10.94 -19.95 13.17
N ARG A 45 -9.94 -19.06 13.29
CA ARG A 45 -9.44 -18.57 14.57
C ARG A 45 -10.53 -17.93 15.42
N ILE A 46 -11.39 -17.10 14.82
CA ILE A 46 -12.50 -16.44 15.54
C ILE A 46 -13.50 -17.49 16.08
N ARG A 47 -13.82 -18.51 15.28
CA ARG A 47 -14.81 -19.53 15.63
C ARG A 47 -14.28 -20.62 16.57
N LYS A 48 -12.98 -20.93 16.47
CA LYS A 48 -12.34 -22.02 17.20
C LYS A 48 -11.01 -21.55 17.81
N PRO A 49 -11.04 -20.59 18.76
CA PRO A 49 -9.83 -19.98 19.29
C PRO A 49 -8.89 -21.01 19.94
N ASP A 50 -9.43 -21.99 20.66
CA ASP A 50 -8.64 -23.01 21.37
C ASP A 50 -7.98 -24.04 20.43
N GLN A 51 -8.38 -24.07 19.15
CA GLN A 51 -7.82 -24.99 18.16
C GLN A 51 -6.70 -24.34 17.34
N VAL A 52 -6.46 -23.04 17.50
CA VAL A 52 -5.39 -22.33 16.81
C VAL A 52 -4.24 -22.12 17.78
N LYS A 53 -3.13 -22.82 17.54
CA LYS A 53 -1.90 -22.64 18.31
C LYS A 53 -1.30 -21.26 17.99
N LEU A 54 -1.25 -20.40 19.00
CA LEU A 54 -0.51 -19.14 18.91
C LEU A 54 0.95 -19.42 19.23
N HIS A 55 1.84 -18.91 18.37
CA HIS A 55 3.27 -18.96 18.59
C HIS A 55 3.71 -17.62 19.17
N LEU A 56 4.54 -17.67 20.22
CA LEU A 56 5.28 -16.51 20.68
C LEU A 56 6.29 -16.10 19.60
N PRO A 57 6.84 -14.87 19.67
CA PRO A 57 8.01 -14.51 18.88
C PRO A 57 9.08 -15.60 18.96
N ILE A 58 9.76 -15.87 17.86
CA ILE A 58 10.74 -16.95 17.75
C ILE A 58 11.89 -16.71 18.73
N SER A 59 12.24 -15.46 19.05
CA SER A 59 13.21 -15.11 20.09
C SER A 59 12.87 -15.72 21.45
N GLU A 60 11.60 -15.68 21.88
CA GLU A 60 11.13 -16.32 23.12
C GLU A 60 11.30 -17.84 23.07
N THR A 61 11.02 -18.44 21.92
CA THR A 61 11.18 -19.88 21.71
C THR A 61 12.67 -20.27 21.74
N LEU A 62 13.53 -19.48 21.09
CA LEU A 62 14.98 -19.69 21.09
C LEU A 62 15.58 -19.52 22.49
N PHE A 63 15.10 -18.54 23.26
CA PHE A 63 15.54 -18.30 24.64
C PHE A 63 15.25 -19.48 25.57
N GLN A 64 14.17 -20.23 25.33
CA GLN A 64 13.81 -21.42 26.09
C GLN A 64 14.63 -22.67 25.72
N MET A 65 15.34 -22.66 24.58
CA MET A 65 16.13 -23.81 24.13
C MET A 65 17.51 -23.84 24.79
N ASN A 66 17.93 -25.03 25.21
CA ASN A 66 19.31 -25.24 25.65
C ASN A 66 20.28 -25.33 24.46
N ARG A 67 21.59 -25.37 24.74
CA ARG A 67 22.65 -25.42 23.71
C ARG A 67 22.45 -26.54 22.69
N ASP A 68 22.13 -27.75 23.14
CA ASP A 68 21.97 -28.91 22.25
C ASP A 68 20.71 -28.79 21.38
N GLN A 69 19.63 -28.23 21.93
CA GLN A 69 18.40 -27.94 21.19
C GLN A 69 18.61 -26.84 20.15
N LEU A 70 19.30 -25.75 20.50
CA LEU A 70 19.67 -24.68 19.57
C LEU A 70 20.55 -25.20 18.43
N GLN A 71 21.56 -26.01 18.76
CA GLN A 71 22.42 -26.63 17.74
C GLN A 71 21.62 -27.51 16.78
N LYS A 72 20.73 -28.36 17.31
CA LYS A 72 19.82 -29.17 16.48
C LYS A 72 18.93 -28.28 15.62
N PHE A 73 18.28 -27.27 16.21
CA PHE A 73 17.41 -26.35 15.49
C PHE A 73 18.11 -25.74 14.26
N VAL A 74 19.31 -25.18 14.43
CA VAL A 74 20.09 -24.60 13.33
C VAL A 74 20.49 -25.65 12.29
N GLN A 75 20.91 -26.84 12.71
CA GLN A 75 21.25 -27.94 11.79
C GLN A 75 20.06 -28.38 10.93
N TYR A 76 18.87 -28.49 11.52
CA TYR A 76 17.65 -28.84 10.79
C TYR A 76 17.20 -27.70 9.87
N LEU A 77 17.30 -26.44 10.31
CA LEU A 77 17.00 -25.28 9.47
C LEU A 77 17.89 -25.23 8.22
N ILE A 78 19.20 -25.41 8.39
CA ILE A 78 20.16 -25.49 7.28
C ILE A 78 19.81 -26.67 6.39
N THR A 79 19.49 -27.84 6.94
CA THR A 79 19.14 -29.01 6.11
C THR A 79 17.93 -28.73 5.21
N VAL A 80 16.88 -28.12 5.75
CA VAL A 80 15.65 -27.81 5.01
C VAL A 80 15.87 -26.71 3.96
N HIS A 81 16.61 -25.65 4.28
CA HIS A 81 16.78 -24.48 3.42
C HIS A 81 18.23 -24.28 2.93
N HIS A 82 18.99 -25.36 2.75
CA HIS A 82 20.45 -25.30 2.50
C HIS A 82 20.80 -24.46 1.26
N THR A 83 19.96 -24.45 0.23
CA THR A 83 20.17 -23.65 -0.98
C THR A 83 20.08 -22.15 -0.74
N GLU A 84 19.22 -21.71 0.17
CA GLU A 84 18.91 -20.29 0.41
C GLU A 84 19.70 -19.72 1.60
N VAL A 85 19.94 -20.54 2.63
CA VAL A 85 20.45 -20.07 3.92
C VAL A 85 21.95 -20.31 4.08
N LEU A 86 22.54 -21.33 3.43
CA LEU A 86 23.92 -21.75 3.71
C LEU A 86 24.98 -20.64 3.50
N PRO A 87 24.98 -19.86 2.40
CA PRO A 87 25.96 -18.79 2.23
C PRO A 87 25.87 -17.74 3.34
N THR A 88 24.64 -17.35 3.70
CA THR A 88 24.37 -16.39 4.77
C THR A 88 24.77 -16.93 6.14
N ALA A 89 24.46 -18.20 6.41
CA ALA A 89 24.82 -18.87 7.66
C ALA A 89 26.35 -18.98 7.83
N GLN A 90 27.08 -19.30 6.76
CA GLN A 90 28.54 -19.35 6.80
C GLN A 90 29.14 -17.97 7.10
N LYS A 91 28.67 -16.93 6.40
CA LYS A 91 29.10 -15.55 6.66
C LYS A 91 28.86 -15.15 8.12
N LEU A 92 27.68 -15.42 8.66
CA LEU A 92 27.35 -15.11 10.06
C LEU A 92 28.22 -15.92 11.04
N ALA A 93 28.50 -17.19 10.76
CA ALA A 93 29.37 -18.02 11.58
C ALA A 93 30.81 -17.46 11.63
N ASP A 94 31.35 -17.05 10.48
CA ASP A 94 32.68 -16.45 10.39
C ASP A 94 32.75 -15.11 11.15
N GLU A 95 31.70 -14.28 11.06
CA GLU A 95 31.59 -13.03 11.82
C GLU A 95 31.53 -13.27 13.33
N ILE A 96 30.73 -14.23 13.81
CA ILE A 96 30.61 -14.54 15.25
C ILE A 96 31.93 -15.10 15.80
N LEU A 97 32.65 -15.92 15.03
CA LEU A 97 33.94 -16.48 15.44
C LEU A 97 35.07 -15.43 15.47
N SER A 98 34.87 -14.28 14.80
CA SER A 98 35.81 -13.16 14.80
C SER A 98 35.66 -12.29 16.06
N GLN A 99 36.75 -12.11 16.82
CA GLN A 99 36.73 -11.44 18.13
C GLN A 99 36.30 -9.96 18.12
N ASN A 100 36.44 -9.26 16.98
CA ASN A 100 36.18 -7.81 16.87
C ASN A 100 35.00 -7.45 15.96
N SER A 101 34.14 -8.42 15.62
CA SER A 101 32.98 -8.16 14.77
C SER A 101 31.89 -7.38 15.51
N GLU A 102 31.14 -6.57 14.77
CA GLU A 102 30.01 -5.79 15.32
C GLU A 102 28.92 -6.69 15.89
N ILE A 103 28.72 -7.89 15.32
CA ILE A 103 27.71 -8.86 15.78
C ILE A 103 27.96 -9.32 17.22
N ASN A 104 29.22 -9.32 17.68
CA ASN A 104 29.60 -9.69 19.05
C ASN A 104 29.47 -8.52 20.04
N GLN A 105 29.25 -7.29 19.56
CA GLN A 105 29.06 -6.10 20.40
C GLN A 105 27.58 -5.89 20.78
N VAL A 106 26.66 -6.57 20.09
CA VAL A 106 25.22 -6.49 20.32
C VAL A 106 24.71 -7.78 20.98
N HIS A 107 23.63 -7.68 21.75
CA HIS A 107 23.04 -8.85 22.42
C HIS A 107 22.34 -9.82 21.46
N GLY A 108 21.96 -9.36 20.27
CA GLY A 108 21.29 -10.17 19.26
C GLY A 108 20.72 -9.32 18.13
N ALA A 109 20.33 -9.98 17.04
CA ALA A 109 19.61 -9.36 15.93
C ALA A 109 18.14 -9.09 16.33
N PRO A 110 17.48 -8.07 15.73
CA PRO A 110 16.05 -7.86 15.92
C PRO A 110 15.25 -9.08 15.46
N ASP A 111 14.29 -9.52 16.28
CA ASP A 111 13.44 -10.65 15.95
C ASP A 111 12.37 -10.24 14.91
N PRO A 112 12.36 -10.82 13.70
CA PRO A 112 11.38 -10.48 12.67
C PRO A 112 9.94 -10.92 12.99
N THR A 113 9.77 -11.76 14.00
CA THR A 113 8.48 -12.23 14.52
C THR A 113 8.07 -11.54 15.82
N ALA A 114 8.96 -10.74 16.41
CA ALA A 114 8.59 -9.81 17.46
C ALA A 114 7.79 -8.69 16.79
N GLY A 115 6.53 -8.55 17.20
CA GLY A 115 5.66 -7.47 16.70
C GLY A 115 6.25 -6.08 17.00
N ALA A 116 5.52 -5.06 16.56
CA ALA A 116 5.93 -3.67 16.77
C ALA A 116 5.97 -3.31 18.28
N SER A 117 6.78 -2.30 18.63
CA SER A 117 6.87 -1.79 20.00
C SER A 117 5.54 -1.16 20.48
N ILE A 118 5.42 -0.92 21.79
CA ILE A 118 4.24 -0.27 22.38
C ILE A 118 4.05 1.14 21.79
N ASP A 119 5.15 1.85 21.53
CA ASP A 119 5.13 3.22 21.02
C ASP A 119 4.98 3.28 19.49
N ASP A 120 5.15 2.13 18.81
CA ASP A 120 5.01 2.06 17.36
C ASP A 120 3.54 2.12 16.94
N GLU A 121 3.27 2.83 15.85
CA GLU A 121 1.94 2.89 15.23
C GLU A 121 1.58 1.51 14.65
N ASN A 122 0.50 0.90 15.17
CA ASN A 122 -0.02 -0.35 14.64
C ASN A 122 -1.12 -0.08 13.61
N CYS A 123 -0.87 -0.50 12.36
CA CYS A 123 -1.80 -0.42 11.24
C CYS A 123 -2.19 -1.82 10.76
N TRP A 124 -3.38 -1.93 10.15
CA TRP A 124 -3.75 -3.12 9.42
C TRP A 124 -2.75 -3.38 8.28
N HIS A 125 -2.50 -4.64 7.97
CA HIS A 125 -1.64 -5.01 6.86
C HIS A 125 -2.17 -4.49 5.52
N LEU A 126 -1.29 -3.86 4.75
CA LEU A 126 -1.52 -3.43 3.37
C LEU A 126 -0.25 -3.73 2.58
N ASP A 127 -0.36 -4.52 1.52
CA ASP A 127 0.75 -4.81 0.62
C ASP A 127 0.93 -3.63 -0.35
N GLU A 128 1.87 -2.73 -0.03
CA GLU A 128 2.07 -1.49 -0.78
C GLU A 128 2.58 -1.77 -2.21
N GLU A 129 3.48 -2.74 -2.37
CA GLU A 129 4.05 -3.12 -3.67
C GLU A 129 2.95 -3.64 -4.60
N GLN A 130 2.11 -4.53 -4.09
CA GLN A 130 1.00 -5.07 -4.85
C GLN A 130 -0.06 -4.02 -5.21
N VAL A 131 -0.35 -3.06 -4.32
CA VAL A 131 -1.22 -1.91 -4.65
C VAL A 131 -0.63 -1.11 -5.80
N GLN A 132 0.66 -0.77 -5.74
CA GLN A 132 1.33 -0.01 -6.78
C GLN A 132 1.32 -0.75 -8.12
N GLU A 133 1.68 -2.04 -8.14
CA GLU A 133 1.69 -2.87 -9.33
C GLU A 133 0.31 -2.98 -9.98
N GLN A 134 -0.73 -3.29 -9.21
CA GLN A 134 -2.09 -3.46 -9.72
C GLN A 134 -2.66 -2.14 -10.27
N VAL A 135 -2.45 -1.02 -9.57
CA VAL A 135 -2.90 0.29 -10.07
C VAL A 135 -2.18 0.65 -11.36
N LYS A 136 -0.86 0.43 -11.44
CA LYS A 136 -0.08 0.64 -12.66
C LYS A 136 -0.60 -0.22 -13.82
N LEU A 137 -0.93 -1.49 -13.56
CA LEU A 137 -1.55 -2.38 -14.54
C LEU A 137 -2.90 -1.84 -15.02
N PHE A 138 -3.78 -1.41 -14.11
CA PHE A 138 -5.08 -0.85 -14.49
C PHE A 138 -4.96 0.45 -15.31
N LEU A 139 -3.98 1.29 -15.00
CA LEU A 139 -3.70 2.52 -15.75
C LEU A 139 -3.17 2.24 -17.15
N SER A 140 -2.19 1.33 -17.28
CA SER A 140 -1.53 0.98 -18.54
C SER A 140 -2.44 0.27 -19.55
N GLN A 141 -3.46 -0.47 -19.10
CA GLN A 141 -4.41 -1.18 -19.97
C GLN A 141 -5.37 -0.24 -20.75
N GLY A 142 -5.23 1.08 -20.61
CA GLY A 142 -5.66 2.04 -21.63
C GLY A 142 -7.10 1.90 -22.12
N GLY A 143 -8.11 2.03 -21.25
CA GLY A 143 -9.52 2.21 -21.64
C GLY A 143 -10.21 1.06 -22.40
N TYR A 144 -9.46 0.07 -22.88
CA TYR A 144 -9.94 -1.14 -23.54
C TYR A 144 -10.25 -2.18 -22.45
N HIS A 145 -11.54 -2.28 -22.15
CA HIS A 145 -12.17 -3.27 -21.27
C HIS A 145 -11.80 -3.24 -19.77
N GLY A 146 -12.71 -2.67 -18.96
CA GLY A 146 -12.84 -3.02 -17.53
C GLY A 146 -11.90 -2.36 -16.53
N SER A 147 -10.73 -1.85 -16.93
CA SER A 147 -9.73 -1.33 -15.98
C SER A 147 -10.21 -0.13 -15.15
N GLY A 148 -10.98 0.79 -15.74
CA GLY A 148 -11.61 1.89 -15.00
C GLY A 148 -12.60 1.41 -13.93
N LYS A 149 -13.28 0.26 -14.16
CA LYS A 149 -14.15 -0.34 -13.14
C LYS A 149 -13.33 -0.88 -11.96
N GLN A 150 -12.14 -1.44 -12.21
CA GLN A 150 -11.26 -1.93 -11.15
C GLN A 150 -10.73 -0.79 -10.28
N LEU A 151 -10.33 0.34 -10.89
CA LEU A 151 -9.93 1.54 -10.14
C LEU A 151 -11.09 2.09 -9.29
N ASN A 152 -12.31 2.13 -9.84
CA ASN A 152 -13.49 2.53 -9.06
C ASN A 152 -13.78 1.59 -7.89
N LEU A 153 -13.52 0.28 -8.04
CA LEU A 153 -13.62 -0.66 -6.93
C LEU A 153 -12.56 -0.37 -5.85
N LEU A 154 -11.34 0.00 -6.23
CA LEU A 154 -10.32 0.44 -5.28
C LEU A 154 -10.74 1.73 -4.55
N PHE A 155 -11.31 2.70 -5.26
CA PHE A 155 -11.86 3.92 -4.66
C PHE A 155 -12.98 3.61 -3.67
N ALA A 156 -13.90 2.72 -4.02
CA ALA A 156 -14.95 2.26 -3.09
C ALA A 156 -14.35 1.62 -1.83
N LYS A 157 -13.26 0.85 -1.97
CA LYS A 157 -12.56 0.24 -0.83
C LYS A 157 -11.87 1.28 0.05
N VAL A 158 -11.22 2.29 -0.56
CA VAL A 158 -10.68 3.43 0.18
C VAL A 158 -11.78 4.16 0.96
N ARG A 159 -12.96 4.41 0.35
CA ARG A 159 -14.10 5.03 1.05
C ARG A 159 -14.52 4.23 2.28
N GLU A 160 -14.64 2.90 2.15
CA GLU A 160 -14.99 2.05 3.30
C GLU A 160 -13.90 2.05 4.38
N MET A 161 -12.61 2.02 4.00
CA MET A 161 -11.50 2.16 4.96
C MET A 161 -11.58 3.50 5.72
N LEU A 162 -11.79 4.61 5.00
CA LEU A 162 -11.93 5.94 5.62
C LEU A 162 -13.15 6.02 6.55
N LYS A 163 -14.27 5.42 6.17
CA LYS A 163 -15.49 5.32 7.00
C LYS A 163 -15.24 4.56 8.29
N MET A 164 -14.45 3.49 8.22
CA MET A 164 -14.04 2.69 9.38
C MET A 164 -12.86 3.30 10.15
N ARG A 165 -12.40 4.50 9.77
CA ARG A 165 -11.24 5.21 10.34
C ARG A 165 -9.96 4.37 10.30
N ASP A 166 -9.83 3.53 9.27
CA ASP A 166 -8.63 2.77 9.01
C ASP A 166 -7.57 3.68 8.39
N SER A 167 -6.39 3.72 9.02
CA SER A 167 -5.22 4.45 8.53
C SER A 167 -4.80 4.02 7.11
N ASN A 168 -5.13 2.80 6.71
CA ASN A 168 -4.86 2.31 5.36
C ASN A 168 -5.63 3.05 4.28
N GLY A 169 -6.76 3.69 4.59
CA GLY A 169 -7.50 4.47 3.59
C GLY A 169 -6.65 5.59 2.99
N ALA A 170 -5.96 6.35 3.86
CA ALA A 170 -5.06 7.42 3.40
C ALA A 170 -3.80 6.86 2.73
N ARG A 171 -3.20 5.81 3.29
CA ARG A 171 -2.00 5.17 2.71
C ARG A 171 -2.28 4.60 1.31
N MET A 172 -3.36 3.86 1.15
CA MET A 172 -3.77 3.30 -0.13
C MET A 172 -4.05 4.40 -1.16
N LEU A 173 -4.69 5.50 -0.74
CA LEU A 173 -4.93 6.64 -1.65
C LEU A 173 -3.63 7.33 -2.09
N THR A 174 -2.65 7.46 -1.20
CA THR A 174 -1.30 7.94 -1.53
C THR A 174 -0.68 7.08 -2.63
N LEU A 175 -0.66 5.75 -2.46
CA LEU A 175 -0.09 4.83 -3.44
C LEU A 175 -0.80 4.92 -4.80
N ILE A 176 -2.14 4.98 -4.79
CA ILE A 176 -2.90 5.14 -6.03
C ILE A 176 -2.54 6.46 -6.71
N THR A 177 -2.50 7.56 -5.97
CA THR A 177 -2.20 8.90 -6.51
C THR A 177 -0.78 8.95 -7.09
N GLU A 178 0.20 8.33 -6.44
CA GLU A 178 1.55 8.21 -6.96
C GLU A 178 1.60 7.46 -8.30
N GLN A 179 0.83 6.37 -8.46
CA GLN A 179 0.77 5.66 -9.72
C GLN A 179 0.09 6.47 -10.84
N PHE A 180 -0.93 7.28 -10.52
CA PHE A 180 -1.50 8.23 -11.49
C PHE A 180 -0.48 9.29 -11.91
N MET A 181 0.25 9.86 -10.95
CA MET A 181 1.29 10.87 -11.23
C MET A 181 2.48 10.30 -12.01
N ALA A 182 2.72 8.99 -11.90
CA ALA A 182 3.76 8.28 -12.64
C ALA A 182 3.29 7.77 -14.02
N ASP A 183 2.04 8.03 -14.42
CA ASP A 183 1.51 7.58 -15.72
C ASP A 183 2.21 8.32 -16.87
N PRO A 184 2.93 7.62 -17.78
CA PRO A 184 3.67 8.26 -18.87
C PRO A 184 2.77 9.04 -19.84
N ARG A 185 1.46 8.76 -19.87
CA ARG A 185 0.50 9.48 -20.70
C ARG A 185 0.32 10.93 -20.27
N LEU A 186 0.51 11.27 -19.00
CA LEU A 186 0.43 12.65 -18.53
C LEU A 186 1.48 13.52 -19.22
N SER A 187 2.72 13.03 -19.32
CA SER A 187 3.81 13.69 -20.04
C SER A 187 3.50 13.82 -21.53
N LEU A 188 2.94 12.77 -22.15
CA LEU A 188 2.59 12.76 -23.58
C LEU A 188 1.50 13.77 -23.90
N TRP A 189 0.41 13.81 -23.11
CA TRP A 189 -0.68 14.77 -23.27
C TRP A 189 -0.20 16.21 -23.12
N ARG A 190 0.70 16.45 -22.14
CA ARG A 190 1.31 17.77 -21.94
C ARG A 190 2.19 18.19 -23.13
N GLN A 191 3.06 17.31 -23.63
CA GLN A 191 3.95 17.59 -24.75
C GLN A 191 3.19 17.82 -26.07
N GLN A 192 2.11 17.07 -26.29
CA GLN A 192 1.30 17.15 -27.51
C GLN A 192 0.21 18.23 -27.45
N GLY A 193 0.01 18.86 -26.29
CA GLY A 193 -1.11 19.78 -26.07
C GLY A 193 -2.48 19.10 -26.19
N THR A 194 -2.55 17.78 -26.05
CA THR A 194 -3.78 17.01 -26.15
C THR A 194 -4.45 16.92 -24.78
N ALA A 195 -5.78 17.01 -24.76
CA ALA A 195 -6.54 16.87 -23.52
C ALA A 195 -6.54 15.42 -23.04
N MET A 196 -6.60 15.24 -21.72
CA MET A 196 -6.82 13.93 -21.12
C MET A 196 -8.16 13.35 -21.58
N THR A 197 -8.26 12.02 -21.63
CA THR A 197 -9.55 11.37 -21.89
C THR A 197 -10.55 11.66 -20.76
N ASP A 198 -11.84 11.78 -21.05
CA ASP A 198 -12.89 11.99 -20.04
C ASP A 198 -12.88 10.94 -18.93
N LYS A 199 -12.60 9.68 -19.28
CA LYS A 199 -12.49 8.59 -18.30
C LYS A 199 -11.36 8.83 -17.30
N TYR A 200 -10.19 9.26 -17.78
CA TYR A 200 -9.04 9.55 -16.91
C TYR A 200 -9.34 10.74 -15.99
N ARG A 201 -9.98 11.79 -16.55
CA ARG A 201 -10.43 12.96 -15.78
C ARG A 201 -11.41 12.57 -14.69
N GLN A 202 -12.42 11.75 -14.98
CA GLN A 202 -13.37 11.26 -13.97
C GLN A 202 -12.67 10.51 -12.81
N LEU A 203 -11.68 9.67 -13.12
CA LEU A 203 -10.90 8.97 -12.09
C LEU A 203 -10.04 9.94 -11.26
N TRP A 204 -9.50 10.99 -11.89
CA TRP A 204 -8.76 12.04 -11.22
C TRP A 204 -9.67 12.89 -10.31
N ASP A 205 -10.86 13.25 -10.77
CA ASP A 205 -11.87 13.96 -9.99
C ASP A 205 -12.27 13.13 -8.75
N GLU A 206 -12.42 11.80 -8.91
CA GLU A 206 -12.70 10.90 -7.80
C GLU A 206 -11.53 10.82 -6.79
N LEU A 207 -10.28 10.77 -7.26
CA LEU A 207 -9.10 10.89 -6.39
C LEU A 207 -9.12 12.20 -5.59
N GLY A 208 -9.41 13.32 -6.25
CA GLY A 208 -9.55 14.62 -5.59
C GLY A 208 -10.62 14.62 -4.51
N ALA A 209 -11.80 14.04 -4.78
CA ALA A 209 -12.87 13.90 -3.81
C ALA A 209 -12.48 13.06 -2.58
N LEU A 210 -11.70 11.99 -2.77
CA LEU A 210 -11.20 11.18 -1.66
C LEU A 210 -10.15 11.92 -0.83
N TRP A 211 -9.27 12.69 -1.48
CA TRP A 211 -8.32 13.56 -0.77
C TRP A 211 -9.03 14.65 0.04
N MET A 212 -10.09 15.24 -0.50
CA MET A 212 -10.94 16.16 0.26
C MET A 212 -11.51 15.49 1.52
N CYS A 213 -12.01 14.25 1.40
CA CYS A 213 -12.52 13.50 2.55
C CYS A 213 -11.44 13.29 3.64
N ILE A 214 -10.19 13.05 3.25
CA ILE A 214 -9.06 12.86 4.18
C ILE A 214 -8.67 14.18 4.85
N VAL A 215 -8.44 15.24 4.07
CA VAL A 215 -7.92 16.52 4.57
C VAL A 215 -8.96 17.23 5.46
N LEU A 216 -10.23 17.14 5.07
CA LEU A 216 -11.36 17.72 5.82
C LEU A 216 -11.80 16.86 7.00
N ASN A 217 -11.23 15.67 7.20
CA ASN A 217 -11.59 14.82 8.32
C ASN A 217 -11.24 15.53 9.66
N PRO A 218 -12.23 15.75 10.55
CA PRO A 218 -12.01 16.44 11.82
C PRO A 218 -11.22 15.60 12.83
N HIS A 219 -11.12 14.28 12.62
CA HIS A 219 -10.49 13.36 13.57
C HIS A 219 -9.00 13.09 13.28
N CYS A 220 -8.43 13.66 12.22
CA CYS A 220 -7.01 13.45 11.88
C CYS A 220 -6.08 14.31 12.73
N LYS A 221 -4.95 13.73 13.15
CA LYS A 221 -3.91 14.43 13.92
C LYS A 221 -3.30 15.57 13.09
N LEU A 222 -2.88 16.66 13.74
CA LEU A 222 -2.27 17.82 13.06
C LEU A 222 -0.99 17.45 12.29
N GLU A 223 -0.21 16.52 12.83
CA GLU A 223 1.00 15.98 12.21
C GLU A 223 0.69 15.26 10.89
N GLN A 224 -0.38 14.44 10.87
CA GLN A 224 -0.84 13.75 9.66
C GLN A 224 -1.28 14.76 8.60
N LYS A 225 -2.08 15.77 8.98
CA LYS A 225 -2.49 16.85 8.06
C LYS A 225 -1.29 17.61 7.50
N SER A 226 -0.29 17.88 8.33
CA SER A 226 0.95 18.53 7.90
C SER A 226 1.74 17.68 6.92
N SER A 227 1.80 16.37 7.13
CA SER A 227 2.42 15.41 6.21
C SER A 227 1.70 15.37 4.86
N TRP A 228 0.37 15.23 4.86
CA TRP A 228 -0.44 15.23 3.64
C TRP A 228 -0.34 16.55 2.89
N LEU A 229 -0.34 17.69 3.58
CA LEU A 229 -0.16 18.99 2.95
C LEU A 229 1.18 19.09 2.21
N LYS A 230 2.26 18.57 2.81
CA LYS A 230 3.57 18.51 2.15
C LYS A 230 3.54 17.62 0.90
N GLN A 231 2.88 16.46 0.97
CA GLN A 231 2.73 15.55 -0.17
C GLN A 231 1.91 16.17 -1.30
N LEU A 232 0.74 16.76 -0.99
CA LEU A 232 -0.12 17.42 -1.98
C LEU A 232 0.60 18.60 -2.66
N LYS A 233 1.34 19.42 -1.89
CA LYS A 233 2.17 20.49 -2.46
C LYS A 233 3.26 19.94 -3.39
N LYS A 234 3.89 18.83 -3.01
CA LYS A 234 4.89 18.16 -3.85
C LYS A 234 4.27 17.71 -5.17
N TRP A 235 3.12 17.02 -5.16
CA TRP A 235 2.46 16.61 -6.40
C TRP A 235 2.00 17.79 -7.24
N ASN A 236 1.44 18.83 -6.63
CA ASN A 236 1.02 20.05 -7.34
C ASN A 236 2.19 20.81 -8.00
N SER A 237 3.42 20.65 -7.49
CA SER A 237 4.61 21.24 -8.09
C SER A 237 5.17 20.46 -9.28
N VAL A 238 4.64 19.26 -9.55
CA VAL A 238 5.04 18.45 -10.70
C VAL A 238 4.35 18.98 -11.96
N ASP A 239 5.12 19.29 -13.00
CA ASP A 239 4.61 19.92 -14.24
C ASP A 239 3.50 19.14 -14.97
N VAL A 240 3.45 17.83 -14.75
CA VAL A 240 2.47 16.92 -15.36
C VAL A 240 1.21 16.73 -14.50
N CYS A 241 1.13 17.38 -13.34
CA CYS A 241 -0.05 17.31 -12.47
C CYS A 241 -1.29 17.81 -13.24
N PRO A 242 -2.35 16.99 -13.35
CA PRO A 242 -3.60 17.42 -13.94
C PRO A 242 -4.22 18.60 -13.18
N TRP A 243 -4.77 19.55 -13.92
CA TRP A 243 -5.49 20.71 -13.39
C TRP A 243 -6.94 20.31 -13.05
N GLU A 244 -7.52 20.87 -11.99
CA GLU A 244 -8.93 20.61 -11.60
C GLU A 244 -9.91 21.09 -12.68
N ASP A 245 -9.62 22.22 -13.32
CA ASP A 245 -10.38 22.71 -14.46
C ASP A 245 -9.67 22.26 -15.75
N GLY A 246 -10.22 21.22 -16.38
CA GLY A 246 -9.71 20.70 -17.66
C GLY A 246 -9.55 21.85 -18.64
N ASN A 247 -8.31 22.05 -19.12
CA ASN A 247 -7.84 23.07 -20.07
C ASN A 247 -8.96 23.82 -20.84
N HIS A 248 -9.68 24.72 -20.17
CA HIS A 248 -10.39 25.78 -20.86
C HIS A 248 -9.27 26.71 -21.28
N GLY A 249 -8.86 26.57 -22.54
CA GLY A 249 -7.90 27.45 -23.15
C GLY A 249 -8.25 28.90 -22.81
N ASN A 250 -7.21 29.70 -22.63
CA ASN A 250 -7.28 31.16 -22.54
C ASN A 250 -8.06 31.77 -23.73
N GLU A 251 -9.38 31.70 -23.68
CA GLU A 251 -10.30 32.57 -24.40
C GLU A 251 -11.29 33.09 -23.35
N LEU A 252 -10.81 33.97 -22.47
CA LEU A 252 -11.67 35.06 -22.04
C LEU A 252 -11.85 35.96 -23.27
N PRO A 253 -13.07 36.15 -23.81
CA PRO A 253 -13.32 37.36 -24.55
C PRO A 253 -13.18 38.49 -23.55
N ASN A 254 -12.27 39.44 -23.81
CA ASN A 254 -12.21 40.72 -23.09
C ASN A 254 -13.59 41.39 -23.14
N LEU A 255 -14.43 41.12 -22.14
CA LEU A 255 -15.74 41.75 -21.94
C LEU A 255 -15.57 43.08 -21.19
N THR A 256 -14.65 43.90 -21.67
CA THR A 256 -14.55 45.32 -21.31
C THR A 256 -14.02 46.06 -22.52
N ASN A 257 -14.90 46.31 -23.50
CA ASN A 257 -14.96 47.52 -24.33
C ASN A 257 -15.78 47.26 -25.60
N ALA A 258 -17.11 47.31 -25.49
CA ALA A 258 -18.00 47.66 -26.59
C ALA A 258 -19.39 48.00 -26.05
N LEU A 259 -19.58 49.24 -25.59
CA LEU A 259 -20.90 49.87 -25.56
C LEU A 259 -21.04 50.66 -26.86
N PRO A 260 -21.98 50.32 -27.76
CA PRO A 260 -22.38 51.22 -28.82
C PRO A 260 -23.45 52.18 -28.26
N GLN A 261 -23.07 53.42 -27.95
CA GLN A 261 -24.06 54.49 -27.81
C GLN A 261 -24.22 55.18 -29.16
N GLY A 262 -25.30 54.79 -29.85
CA GLY A 262 -25.81 55.49 -31.01
C GLY A 262 -26.31 56.90 -30.64
N ALA A 263 -26.15 57.78 -31.61
CA ALA A 263 -26.46 59.20 -31.60
C ALA A 263 -27.96 59.54 -31.48
N ASN A 264 -28.26 60.69 -30.87
CA ASN A 264 -29.01 61.84 -31.42
C ASN A 264 -29.48 62.76 -30.26
N ALA A 265 -28.95 63.98 -30.16
CA ALA A 265 -29.43 65.21 -30.80
C ALA A 265 -30.57 65.88 -30.01
N ASN A 266 -30.30 67.03 -29.40
CA ASN A 266 -30.95 68.31 -29.74
C ASN A 266 -30.64 69.43 -28.73
N GLN A 267 -30.34 70.60 -29.31
CA GLN A 267 -30.34 71.98 -28.79
C GLN A 267 -29.15 72.44 -27.95
#